data_AF-A0A966NRT6-F1
#
_entry.id   AF-A0A966NRT6-F1
#
_cell.length_a   1.000
_cell.length_b   1.000
_cell.length_c   1.000
_cell.angle_alpha   90.00
_cell.angle_beta   90.00
_cell.angle_gamma   90.00
#
_symmetry.space_group_name_H-M   'P 1'
#
loop_
_entity.id
_entity.type
_entity.pdbx_description
1 polymer ?
#
loop_
_entity_poly.entity_id
_entity_poly.type
_entity_poly.pdbx_seq_one_letter_code
_entity_poly.pdbx_strand_id
1 'polypeptide(L)'
;MNVPASIFKAYDIRGIIDETLNPQIARAIGQAFGSQMRDLGETDVVIGRDGRLSGPVLIEALTEGLLSTGINVIDLGMVATPMVYFATHQTIGNCQPKSGIMITGSHNPPNYNGFKMVLGGSAIYGDQIQGLRQQIEADDFRKGSGKRSSFNIFPQYLQTIVGDVRLARPMKIAVDCGNGVGGAFAGELFRALGCEVQELFCEVDGHFPNHHPDPAHLENLQDLVRNLASTNNELGLAFDGDADRLGVVTKDGEVIFPDRQMMLFAKDVLSRNPKGQIIYDVKCTRNLAPWGK
;
A
#
# COMPACT_ATOMS: atom_id res chain seq x y z
N MET A 1 24.24 0.72 -15.52
CA MET A 1 24.62 -0.09 -14.33
C MET A 1 24.00 -1.48 -14.47
N ASN A 2 24.70 -2.57 -14.10
CA ASN A 2 24.04 -3.89 -14.08
C ASN A 2 23.22 -4.06 -12.80
N VAL A 3 21.94 -4.42 -12.92
CA VAL A 3 21.02 -4.62 -11.79
C VAL A 3 20.45 -6.03 -11.83
N PRO A 4 20.15 -6.67 -10.68
CA PRO A 4 19.63 -8.04 -10.69
C PRO A 4 18.25 -8.08 -11.36
N ALA A 5 18.15 -8.63 -12.57
CA ALA A 5 16.86 -8.69 -13.29
C ALA A 5 15.74 -9.37 -12.48
N SER A 6 16.11 -10.26 -11.55
CA SER A 6 15.20 -10.96 -10.66
C SER A 6 14.38 -10.03 -9.76
N ILE A 7 14.80 -8.79 -9.46
CA ILE A 7 14.00 -7.89 -8.61
C ILE A 7 12.86 -7.21 -9.38
N PHE A 8 12.91 -7.15 -10.71
CA PHE A 8 11.89 -6.54 -11.55
C PHE A 8 10.80 -7.57 -11.84
N LYS A 9 9.76 -7.61 -11.01
CA LYS A 9 8.68 -8.60 -11.07
C LYS A 9 7.57 -8.15 -12.04
N ALA A 10 6.50 -8.93 -12.11
CA ALA A 10 5.36 -8.65 -12.96
C ALA A 10 4.58 -7.39 -12.55
N TYR A 11 4.47 -7.08 -11.25
CA TYR A 11 3.60 -6.00 -10.75
C TYR A 11 4.32 -4.96 -9.88
N ASP A 12 5.55 -5.24 -9.49
CA ASP A 12 6.36 -4.39 -8.63
C ASP A 12 7.85 -4.68 -8.80
N ILE A 13 8.68 -3.93 -8.07
CA ILE A 13 10.08 -4.29 -7.84
C ILE A 13 10.21 -4.81 -6.41
N ARG A 14 10.86 -5.96 -6.22
CA ARG A 14 11.03 -6.60 -4.90
C ARG A 14 12.41 -7.24 -4.76
N GLY A 15 13.11 -6.92 -3.69
CA GLY A 15 14.43 -7.51 -3.39
C GLY A 15 14.71 -7.62 -1.90
N ILE A 16 15.84 -8.25 -1.60
CA ILE A 16 16.40 -8.42 -0.26
C ILE A 16 17.47 -7.35 -0.05
N ILE A 17 17.39 -6.64 1.08
CA ILE A 17 18.32 -5.59 1.46
C ILE A 17 19.75 -6.12 1.54
N ASP A 18 20.71 -5.37 1.00
CA ASP A 18 22.14 -5.67 0.93
C ASP A 18 22.54 -6.90 0.09
N GLU A 19 21.57 -7.65 -0.45
CA GLU A 19 21.81 -8.75 -1.37
C GLU A 19 21.44 -8.39 -2.83
N THR A 20 20.19 -7.97 -3.04
CA THR A 20 19.63 -7.70 -4.38
C THR A 20 19.00 -6.31 -4.48
N LEU A 21 18.77 -5.64 -3.36
CA LEU A 21 18.29 -4.27 -3.28
C LEU A 21 19.17 -3.47 -2.32
N ASN A 22 19.62 -2.31 -2.75
CA ASN A 22 20.45 -1.41 -1.96
C ASN A 22 20.19 0.06 -2.36
N PRO A 23 20.75 1.05 -1.66
CA PRO A 23 20.51 2.47 -1.97
C PRO A 23 20.92 2.86 -3.39
N GLN A 24 21.98 2.25 -3.93
CA GLN A 24 22.45 2.56 -5.29
C GLN A 24 21.43 2.12 -6.35
N ILE A 25 20.81 0.95 -6.15
CA ILE A 25 19.73 0.45 -7.00
C ILE A 25 18.47 1.32 -6.84
N ALA A 26 18.11 1.72 -5.62
CA ALA A 26 16.97 2.62 -5.37
C ALA A 26 17.13 3.96 -6.09
N ARG A 27 18.35 4.54 -6.06
CA ARG A 27 18.68 5.75 -6.82
C ARG A 27 18.49 5.55 -8.32
N ALA A 28 19.00 4.45 -8.88
CA ALA A 28 18.86 4.14 -10.30
C ALA A 28 17.39 3.93 -10.71
N ILE A 29 16.58 3.29 -9.87
CA ILE A 29 15.13 3.16 -10.07
C ILE A 29 14.48 4.55 -10.09
N GLY A 30 14.85 5.45 -9.17
CA GLY A 30 14.38 6.83 -9.16
C GLY A 30 14.75 7.58 -10.44
N GLN A 31 15.95 7.38 -10.97
CA GLN A 31 16.40 7.99 -12.23
C GLN A 31 15.62 7.46 -13.43
N ALA A 32 15.42 6.14 -13.53
CA ALA A 32 14.65 5.55 -14.63
C ALA A 32 13.19 5.99 -14.58
N PHE A 33 12.56 5.92 -13.41
CA PHE A 33 11.16 6.32 -13.25
C PHE A 33 10.98 7.82 -13.53
N GLY A 34 11.84 8.66 -12.95
CA GLY A 34 11.82 10.10 -13.19
C GLY A 34 12.08 10.47 -14.65
N SER A 35 12.86 9.66 -15.38
CA SER A 35 13.09 9.85 -16.81
C SER A 35 11.84 9.54 -17.64
N GLN A 36 11.13 8.46 -17.32
CA GLN A 36 9.86 8.14 -17.98
C GLN A 36 8.78 9.18 -17.67
N MET A 37 8.73 9.71 -16.45
CA MET A 37 7.85 10.83 -16.11
C MET A 37 8.12 12.08 -16.95
N ARG A 38 9.41 12.41 -17.15
CA ARG A 38 9.81 13.54 -18.00
C ARG A 38 9.36 13.35 -19.44
N ASP A 39 9.43 12.13 -19.96
CA ASP A 39 8.97 11.80 -21.31
C ASP A 39 7.44 11.90 -21.45
N LEU A 40 6.70 11.75 -20.34
CA LEU A 40 5.25 12.02 -20.25
C LEU A 40 4.90 13.50 -20.01
N GLY A 41 5.91 14.37 -19.84
CA GLY A 41 5.72 15.79 -19.52
C GLY A 41 5.30 16.06 -18.07
N GLU A 42 5.46 15.09 -17.17
CA GLU A 42 5.17 15.27 -15.75
C GLU A 42 6.34 15.93 -15.00
N THR A 43 6.01 16.61 -13.90
CA THR A 43 6.97 17.40 -13.10
C THR A 43 7.03 17.01 -11.64
N ASP A 44 6.01 16.33 -11.11
CA ASP A 44 5.86 16.09 -9.67
C ASP A 44 5.44 14.64 -9.40
N VAL A 45 6.11 13.99 -8.45
CA VAL A 45 5.83 12.63 -8.00
C VAL A 45 5.58 12.62 -6.50
N VAL A 46 4.61 11.82 -6.06
CA VAL A 46 4.43 11.52 -4.62
C VAL A 46 5.22 10.28 -4.24
N ILE A 47 5.91 10.31 -3.10
CA ILE A 47 6.56 9.12 -2.56
C ILE A 47 6.13 8.89 -1.12
N GLY A 48 6.08 7.63 -0.72
CA GLY A 48 5.82 7.24 0.66
C GLY A 48 6.51 5.92 0.97
N ARG A 49 6.66 5.59 2.25
CA ARG A 49 7.28 4.32 2.68
C ARG A 49 6.48 3.63 3.78
N ASP A 50 6.64 2.32 3.88
CA ASP A 50 6.14 1.55 5.03
C ASP A 50 7.05 1.70 6.27
N GLY A 51 6.76 0.92 7.31
CA GLY A 51 7.45 0.91 8.60
C GLY A 51 8.77 0.14 8.65
N ARG A 52 9.31 -0.34 7.52
CA ARG A 52 10.53 -1.16 7.52
C ARG A 52 11.78 -0.37 7.87
N LEU A 53 12.74 -1.06 8.49
CA LEU A 53 14.01 -0.50 8.94
C LEU A 53 14.85 0.10 7.81
N SER A 54 14.79 -0.50 6.61
CA SER A 54 15.50 -0.01 5.42
C SER A 54 14.81 1.17 4.73
N GLY A 55 13.55 1.47 5.08
CA GLY A 55 12.73 2.50 4.46
C GLY A 55 13.39 3.88 4.44
N PRO A 56 13.92 4.41 5.56
CA PRO A 56 14.60 5.71 5.59
C PRO A 56 15.78 5.83 4.63
N VAL A 57 16.60 4.79 4.47
CA VAL A 57 17.76 4.87 3.57
C VAL A 57 17.34 4.76 2.11
N LEU A 58 16.37 3.89 1.80
CA LEU A 58 15.90 3.71 0.42
C LEU A 58 15.13 4.91 -0.10
N ILE A 59 14.31 5.58 0.73
CA ILE A 59 13.54 6.75 0.30
C ILE A 59 14.45 7.94 -0.02
N GLU A 60 15.55 8.15 0.73
CA GLU A 60 16.54 9.18 0.42
C GLU A 60 17.22 8.92 -0.92
N ALA A 61 17.67 7.69 -1.15
CA ALA A 61 18.34 7.35 -2.39
C ALA A 61 17.40 7.42 -3.61
N LEU A 62 16.16 6.96 -3.47
CA LEU A 62 15.12 7.11 -4.50
C LEU A 62 14.88 8.59 -4.82
N THR A 63 14.76 9.42 -3.77
CA THR A 63 14.56 10.88 -3.90
C THR A 63 15.69 11.51 -4.69
N GLU A 64 16.96 11.24 -4.34
CA GLU A 64 18.11 11.74 -5.09
C GLU A 64 18.04 11.38 -6.58
N GLY A 65 17.63 10.14 -6.89
CA GLY A 65 17.44 9.67 -8.25
C GLY A 65 16.40 10.49 -9.02
N LEU A 66 15.21 10.66 -8.43
CA LEU A 66 14.11 11.43 -9.00
C LEU A 66 14.47 12.91 -9.20
N LEU A 67 15.07 13.55 -8.19
CA LEU A 67 15.46 14.95 -8.27
C LEU A 67 16.50 15.19 -9.38
N SER A 68 17.41 14.23 -9.61
CA SER A 68 18.44 14.34 -10.64
C SER A 68 17.91 14.33 -12.07
N THR A 69 16.65 13.93 -12.29
CA THR A 69 15.99 13.99 -13.62
C THR A 69 15.19 15.27 -13.82
N GLY A 70 15.09 16.12 -12.79
CA GLY A 70 14.25 17.33 -12.80
C GLY A 70 12.80 17.09 -12.39
N ILE A 71 12.47 15.94 -11.79
CA ILE A 71 11.18 15.69 -11.16
C ILE A 71 11.21 16.20 -9.71
N ASN A 72 10.20 16.97 -9.32
CA ASN A 72 9.98 17.35 -7.93
C ASN A 72 9.38 16.19 -7.15
N VAL A 73 9.80 16.05 -5.90
CA VAL A 73 9.35 14.98 -5.00
C VAL A 73 8.48 15.58 -3.91
N ILE A 74 7.29 15.03 -3.75
CA ILE A 74 6.39 15.29 -2.63
C ILE A 74 6.45 14.08 -1.71
N ASP A 75 7.17 14.22 -0.61
CA ASP A 75 7.39 13.14 0.35
C ASP A 75 6.26 13.11 1.39
N LEU A 76 5.51 12.00 1.40
CA LEU A 76 4.42 11.75 2.33
C LEU A 76 4.92 11.15 3.65
N GLY A 77 6.20 10.78 3.74
CA GLY A 77 6.80 10.13 4.88
C GLY A 77 6.41 8.67 5.02
N MET A 78 6.21 8.23 6.26
CA MET A 78 5.74 6.87 6.56
C MET A 78 4.22 6.82 6.46
N VAL A 79 3.69 6.08 5.49
CA VAL A 79 2.25 6.01 5.18
C VAL A 79 1.85 4.60 4.74
N ALA A 80 0.56 4.29 4.75
CA ALA A 80 0.05 3.06 4.12
C ALA A 80 0.11 3.17 2.59
N THR A 81 0.33 2.05 1.89
CA THR A 81 0.31 1.97 0.42
C THR A 81 -0.89 2.67 -0.23
N PRO A 82 -2.15 2.45 0.22
CA PRO A 82 -3.31 3.13 -0.37
C PRO A 82 -3.27 4.66 -0.21
N MET A 83 -2.49 5.23 0.72
CA MET A 83 -2.38 6.68 0.87
C MET A 83 -1.50 7.30 -0.22
N VAL A 84 -0.48 6.59 -0.70
CA VAL A 84 0.27 7.01 -1.90
C VAL A 84 -0.65 7.01 -3.11
N TYR A 85 -1.47 5.97 -3.28
CA TYR A 85 -2.45 5.90 -4.39
C TYR A 85 -3.53 6.96 -4.29
N PHE A 86 -4.00 7.25 -3.07
CA PHE A 86 -4.94 8.33 -2.85
C PHE A 86 -4.30 9.67 -3.25
N ALA A 87 -3.06 9.93 -2.84
CA ALA A 87 -2.32 11.14 -3.17
C ALA A 87 -2.17 11.36 -4.68
N THR A 88 -2.03 10.31 -5.50
CA THR A 88 -1.99 10.44 -6.98
C THR A 88 -3.33 10.83 -7.62
N HIS A 89 -4.38 10.97 -6.83
CA HIS A 89 -5.71 11.41 -7.26
C HIS A 89 -6.15 12.71 -6.57
N GLN A 90 -5.30 13.30 -5.73
CA GLN A 90 -5.60 14.51 -4.98
C GLN A 90 -4.87 15.73 -5.54
N THR A 91 -5.45 16.90 -5.28
CA THR A 91 -4.71 18.16 -5.35
C THR A 91 -3.92 18.35 -4.06
N ILE A 92 -2.60 18.51 -4.18
CA ILE A 92 -1.67 18.75 -3.07
C ILE A 92 -1.03 20.12 -3.29
N GLY A 93 -1.41 21.11 -2.49
CA GLY A 93 -1.02 22.50 -2.74
C GLY A 93 -1.51 22.97 -4.11
N ASN A 94 -0.58 23.29 -5.03
CA ASN A 94 -0.89 23.73 -6.40
C ASN A 94 -0.60 22.65 -7.46
N CYS A 95 -0.38 21.40 -7.07
CA CYS A 95 -0.09 20.30 -7.98
C CYS A 95 -1.13 19.19 -7.86
N GLN A 96 -1.27 18.39 -8.91
CA GLN A 96 -2.11 17.20 -8.93
C GLN A 96 -1.25 16.05 -9.48
N PRO A 97 -0.40 15.44 -8.63
CA PRO A 97 0.51 14.40 -9.07
C PRO A 97 -0.28 13.21 -9.57
N LYS A 98 0.12 12.65 -10.72
CA LYS A 98 -0.50 11.42 -11.29
C LYS A 98 0.40 10.20 -11.14
N SER A 99 1.64 10.43 -10.73
CA SER A 99 2.64 9.39 -10.52
C SER A 99 3.00 9.32 -9.05
N GLY A 100 3.26 8.10 -8.58
CA GLY A 100 3.66 7.84 -7.21
C GLY A 100 4.45 6.56 -7.03
N ILE A 101 5.34 6.55 -6.04
CA ILE A 101 6.14 5.38 -5.67
C ILE A 101 5.98 5.11 -4.17
N MET A 102 5.52 3.90 -3.85
CA MET A 102 5.48 3.40 -2.49
C MET A 102 6.67 2.46 -2.25
N ILE A 103 7.55 2.83 -1.31
CA ILE A 103 8.66 1.99 -0.84
C ILE A 103 8.11 1.03 0.20
N THR A 104 8.03 -0.25 -0.13
CA THR A 104 7.47 -1.25 0.77
C THR A 104 7.98 -2.64 0.47
N GLY A 105 8.09 -3.49 1.49
CA GLY A 105 8.23 -4.95 1.37
C GLY A 105 6.90 -5.72 1.42
N SER A 106 5.77 -5.02 1.55
CA SER A 106 4.43 -5.56 1.80
C SER A 106 4.43 -6.52 2.99
N HIS A 107 4.03 -7.77 2.81
CA HIS A 107 4.01 -8.81 3.85
C HIS A 107 5.29 -9.65 3.99
N ASN A 108 6.32 -9.38 3.18
CA ASN A 108 7.53 -10.19 3.20
C ASN A 108 8.31 -10.04 4.53
N PRO A 109 9.25 -10.95 4.85
CA PRO A 109 10.10 -10.83 6.04
C PRO A 109 10.83 -9.48 6.16
N PRO A 110 11.32 -9.08 7.35
CA PRO A 110 11.91 -7.75 7.62
C PRO A 110 13.00 -7.30 6.63
N ASN A 111 13.83 -8.23 6.15
CA ASN A 111 14.94 -7.96 5.23
C ASN A 111 14.52 -7.73 3.76
N TYR A 112 13.23 -7.80 3.44
CA TYR A 112 12.71 -7.47 2.12
C TYR A 112 12.28 -6.01 2.03
N ASN A 113 12.44 -5.40 0.86
CA ASN A 113 11.79 -4.14 0.49
C ASN A 113 11.57 -4.08 -1.03
N GLY A 114 11.03 -2.99 -1.54
CA GLY A 114 10.61 -2.90 -2.92
C GLY A 114 9.88 -1.60 -3.25
N PHE A 115 9.32 -1.55 -4.46
CA PHE A 115 8.65 -0.37 -5.01
C PHE A 115 7.36 -0.78 -5.71
N LYS A 116 6.22 -0.27 -5.23
CA LYS A 116 4.95 -0.28 -5.96
C LYS A 116 4.80 1.07 -6.66
N MET A 117 4.43 1.07 -7.94
CA MET A 117 4.58 2.26 -8.79
C MET A 117 3.32 2.55 -9.60
N VAL A 118 2.90 3.80 -9.57
CA VAL A 118 1.88 4.38 -10.44
C VAL A 118 2.58 5.41 -11.32
N LEU A 119 2.49 5.29 -12.64
CA LEU A 119 3.08 6.21 -13.62
C LEU A 119 1.97 6.74 -14.52
N GLY A 120 1.81 8.06 -14.61
CA GLY A 120 0.81 8.69 -15.47
C GLY A 120 -0.63 8.27 -15.17
N GLY A 121 -0.95 7.98 -13.90
CA GLY A 121 -2.25 7.48 -13.45
C GLY A 121 -2.48 5.98 -13.65
N SER A 122 -1.48 5.22 -14.11
CA SER A 122 -1.56 3.77 -14.30
C SER A 122 -0.62 3.02 -13.36
N ALA A 123 -1.11 1.99 -12.67
CA ALA A 123 -0.24 1.04 -11.98
C ALA A 123 0.56 0.25 -13.02
N ILE A 124 1.88 0.43 -13.05
CA ILE A 124 2.74 -0.17 -14.08
C ILE A 124 2.98 -1.66 -13.81
N TYR A 125 3.11 -2.44 -14.87
CA TYR A 125 3.33 -3.88 -14.79
C TYR A 125 4.12 -4.40 -16.00
N GLY A 126 4.58 -5.65 -15.93
CA GLY A 126 5.21 -6.39 -17.02
C GLY A 126 6.31 -5.61 -17.73
N ASP A 127 6.13 -5.39 -19.03
CA ASP A 127 7.10 -4.72 -19.89
C ASP A 127 7.40 -3.28 -19.46
N GLN A 128 6.48 -2.59 -18.79
CA GLN A 128 6.72 -1.24 -18.28
C GLN A 128 7.77 -1.25 -17.16
N ILE A 129 7.68 -2.23 -16.25
CA ILE A 129 8.67 -2.43 -15.18
C ILE A 129 10.01 -2.91 -15.79
N GLN A 130 9.98 -3.77 -16.80
CA GLN A 130 11.21 -4.16 -17.51
C GLN A 130 11.83 -3.00 -18.27
N GLY A 131 11.04 -2.05 -18.76
CA GLY A 131 11.52 -0.81 -19.38
C GLY A 131 12.38 0.02 -18.42
N LEU A 132 12.02 0.09 -17.13
CA LEU A 132 12.86 0.72 -16.10
C LEU A 132 14.22 0.02 -15.99
N ARG A 133 14.24 -1.31 -15.95
CA ARG A 133 15.48 -2.10 -15.91
C ARG A 133 16.37 -1.80 -17.13
N GLN A 134 15.80 -1.88 -18.32
CA GLN A 134 16.53 -1.64 -19.57
C GLN A 134 17.15 -0.23 -19.60
N GLN A 135 16.41 0.76 -19.11
CA GLN A 135 16.89 2.13 -19.02
C GLN A 135 18.05 2.29 -18.04
N ILE A 136 18.02 1.59 -16.89
CA ILE A 136 19.12 1.55 -15.92
C ILE A 136 20.37 0.87 -16.50
N GLU A 137 20.18 -0.22 -17.24
CA GLU A 137 21.27 -0.97 -17.86
C GLU A 137 21.95 -0.13 -18.96
N ALA A 138 21.17 0.63 -19.71
CA ALA A 138 21.64 1.52 -20.78
C ALA A 138 22.23 2.85 -20.29
N ASP A 139 22.09 3.21 -19.00
CA ASP A 139 22.47 4.52 -18.45
C ASP A 139 21.76 5.69 -19.18
N ASP A 140 20.55 5.45 -19.71
CA ASP A 140 19.75 6.44 -20.44
C ASP A 140 18.83 7.21 -19.49
N PHE A 141 19.41 8.20 -18.79
CA PHE A 141 18.67 9.03 -17.85
C PHE A 141 18.48 10.46 -18.38
N ARG A 142 17.28 10.99 -18.17
CA ARG A 142 17.03 12.43 -18.26
C ARG A 142 17.76 13.13 -17.11
N LYS A 143 18.18 14.37 -17.35
CA LYS A 143 18.92 15.19 -16.39
C LYS A 143 18.15 16.46 -16.07
N GLY A 144 18.18 16.85 -14.81
CA GLY A 144 17.57 18.07 -14.32
C GLY A 144 17.87 18.28 -12.83
N SER A 145 17.15 19.22 -12.23
CA SER A 145 17.22 19.48 -10.80
C SER A 145 15.81 19.75 -10.29
N GLY A 146 15.24 18.77 -9.60
CA GLY A 146 13.96 18.89 -8.91
C GLY A 146 14.12 19.43 -7.50
N LYS A 147 13.00 19.63 -6.82
CA LYS A 147 12.97 19.98 -5.39
C LYS A 147 12.17 18.95 -4.59
N ARG A 148 12.58 18.71 -3.35
CA ARG A 148 11.81 17.94 -2.38
C ARG A 148 10.94 18.86 -1.54
N SER A 149 9.69 18.48 -1.34
CA SER A 149 8.79 19.02 -0.33
C SER A 149 8.22 17.87 0.50
N SER A 150 7.59 18.17 1.63
CA SER A 150 6.90 17.19 2.47
C SER A 150 5.43 17.55 2.60
N PHE A 151 4.56 16.54 2.65
CA PHE A 151 3.12 16.75 2.81
C PHE A 151 2.48 15.64 3.64
N ASN A 152 1.76 16.01 4.70
CA ASN A 152 0.99 15.05 5.48
C ASN A 152 -0.38 14.80 4.82
N ILE A 153 -0.51 13.68 4.10
CA ILE A 153 -1.74 13.30 3.40
C ILE A 153 -2.83 12.73 4.32
N PHE A 154 -2.45 12.24 5.51
CA PHE A 154 -3.36 11.47 6.36
C PHE A 154 -4.63 12.22 6.76
N PRO A 155 -4.60 13.52 7.18
CA PRO A 155 -5.82 14.26 7.48
C PRO A 155 -6.82 14.32 6.31
N GLN A 156 -6.33 14.50 5.09
CA GLN A 156 -7.18 14.52 3.89
C GLN A 156 -7.74 13.14 3.57
N TYR A 157 -6.93 12.09 3.71
CA TYR A 157 -7.36 10.70 3.54
C TYR A 157 -8.46 10.33 4.56
N LEU A 158 -8.21 10.60 5.84
CA LEU A 158 -9.13 10.38 6.94
C LEU A 158 -10.45 11.12 6.71
N GLN A 159 -10.39 12.42 6.42
CA GLN A 159 -11.58 13.24 6.21
C GLN A 159 -12.39 12.80 4.99
N THR A 160 -11.75 12.28 3.94
CA THR A 160 -12.46 11.75 2.77
C THR A 160 -13.29 10.53 3.15
N ILE A 161 -12.72 9.58 3.89
CA ILE A 161 -13.41 8.36 4.32
C ILE A 161 -14.50 8.69 5.35
N VAL A 162 -14.15 9.41 6.41
CA VAL A 162 -15.09 9.80 7.48
C VAL A 162 -16.13 10.79 6.95
N GLY A 163 -15.87 11.51 5.86
CA GLY A 163 -16.83 12.38 5.20
C GLY A 163 -17.97 11.64 4.50
N ASP A 164 -17.69 10.44 3.97
CA ASP A 164 -18.62 9.66 3.14
C ASP A 164 -19.25 8.47 3.90
N VAL A 165 -18.47 7.78 4.74
CA VAL A 165 -18.94 6.57 5.46
C VAL A 165 -19.64 6.96 6.75
N ARG A 166 -20.86 6.45 6.97
CA ARG A 166 -21.62 6.61 8.22
C ARG A 166 -22.03 5.25 8.75
N LEU A 167 -21.54 4.89 9.94
CA LEU A 167 -21.99 3.68 10.62
C LEU A 167 -23.39 3.89 11.20
N ALA A 168 -24.27 2.91 11.00
CA ALA A 168 -25.64 2.95 11.54
C ALA A 168 -25.67 2.81 13.07
N ARG A 169 -24.61 2.24 13.66
CA ARG A 169 -24.40 2.12 15.10
C ARG A 169 -22.89 2.05 15.41
N PRO A 170 -22.47 2.39 16.63
CA PRO A 170 -21.14 2.04 17.12
C PRO A 170 -20.90 0.53 17.10
N MET A 171 -19.65 0.14 16.88
CA MET A 171 -19.20 -1.27 16.88
C MET A 171 -17.95 -1.42 17.72
N LYS A 172 -17.83 -2.54 18.44
CA LYS A 172 -16.58 -2.93 19.12
C LYS A 172 -15.76 -3.80 18.19
N ILE A 173 -14.55 -3.38 17.84
CA ILE A 173 -13.70 -4.10 16.90
C ILE A 173 -12.30 -4.34 17.48
N ALA A 174 -11.70 -5.46 17.09
CA ALA A 174 -10.28 -5.70 17.27
C ALA A 174 -9.56 -5.40 15.95
N VAL A 175 -8.47 -4.64 16.01
CA VAL A 175 -7.64 -4.29 14.85
C VAL A 175 -6.24 -4.80 15.08
N ASP A 176 -5.82 -5.74 14.25
CA ASP A 176 -4.47 -6.32 14.23
C ASP A 176 -3.68 -5.76 13.05
N CYS A 177 -2.51 -5.18 13.32
CA CYS A 177 -1.65 -4.66 12.27
C CYS A 177 -0.32 -5.41 12.12
N GLY A 178 -0.05 -6.45 12.93
CA GLY A 178 1.19 -7.24 12.89
C GLY A 178 2.47 -6.39 12.87
N ASN A 179 2.48 -5.25 13.59
CA ASN A 179 3.53 -4.24 13.60
C ASN A 179 3.82 -3.54 12.25
N GLY A 180 2.98 -3.75 11.25
CA GLY A 180 3.00 -3.07 9.97
C GLY A 180 2.51 -1.62 10.06
N VAL A 181 2.68 -0.89 8.96
CA VAL A 181 2.43 0.56 8.91
C VAL A 181 0.96 0.93 9.14
N GLY A 182 0.03 -0.01 8.91
CA GLY A 182 -1.40 0.18 9.20
C GLY A 182 -1.67 0.58 10.65
N GLY A 183 -0.82 0.15 11.58
CA GLY A 183 -0.96 0.42 13.01
C GLY A 183 -0.90 1.91 13.37
N ALA A 184 -0.21 2.72 12.56
CA ALA A 184 -0.15 4.18 12.75
C ALA A 184 -1.46 4.91 12.39
N PHE A 185 -2.40 4.25 11.70
CA PHE A 185 -3.54 4.93 11.07
C PHE A 185 -4.89 4.26 11.32
N ALA A 186 -4.94 2.93 11.34
CA ALA A 186 -6.19 2.17 11.38
C ALA A 186 -7.00 2.48 12.64
N GLY A 187 -6.33 2.57 13.80
CA GLY A 187 -6.96 2.90 15.07
C GLY A 187 -7.67 4.25 15.05
N GLU A 188 -6.99 5.30 14.58
CA GLU A 188 -7.59 6.63 14.46
C GLU A 188 -8.74 6.66 13.46
N LEU A 189 -8.57 6.01 12.30
CA LEU A 189 -9.60 5.90 11.27
C LEU A 189 -10.89 5.27 11.80
N PHE A 190 -10.80 4.10 12.44
CA PHE A 190 -11.99 3.41 12.92
C PHE A 190 -12.63 4.10 14.13
N ARG A 191 -11.83 4.72 15.02
CA ARG A 191 -12.38 5.55 16.11
C ARG A 191 -13.14 6.76 15.54
N ALA A 192 -12.62 7.41 14.50
CA ALA A 192 -13.29 8.52 13.82
C ALA A 192 -14.60 8.11 13.12
N LEU A 193 -14.71 6.84 12.69
CA LEU A 193 -15.97 6.27 12.16
C LEU A 193 -16.99 5.93 13.26
N GLY A 194 -16.61 6.00 14.54
CA GLY A 194 -17.48 5.73 15.69
C GLY A 194 -17.33 4.33 16.29
N CYS A 195 -16.24 3.60 15.99
CA CYS A 195 -15.95 2.31 16.62
C CYS A 195 -15.25 2.48 17.97
N GLU A 196 -15.50 1.55 18.89
CA GLU A 196 -14.60 1.26 19.99
C GLU A 196 -13.53 0.29 19.47
N VAL A 197 -12.26 0.71 19.49
CA VAL A 197 -11.16 -0.05 18.87
C VAL A 197 -10.22 -0.61 19.93
N GLN A 198 -10.06 -1.92 19.93
CA GLN A 198 -8.99 -2.61 20.62
C GLN A 198 -7.86 -2.92 19.64
N GLU A 199 -6.69 -2.35 19.88
CA GLU A 199 -5.50 -2.52 19.03
C GLU A 199 -4.69 -3.75 19.45
N LEU A 200 -4.28 -4.53 18.47
CA LEU A 200 -3.34 -5.64 18.57
C LEU A 200 -2.16 -5.33 17.65
N PHE A 201 -0.95 -5.30 18.23
CA PHE A 201 0.29 -5.12 17.48
C PHE A 201 0.28 -3.89 16.53
N CYS A 202 -0.34 -2.78 16.96
CA CYS A 202 -0.42 -1.54 16.17
C CYS A 202 0.78 -0.59 16.33
N GLU A 203 1.68 -0.87 17.26
CA GLU A 203 2.97 -0.15 17.31
C GLU A 203 3.80 -0.55 16.09
N VAL A 204 4.16 0.42 15.26
CA VAL A 204 4.93 0.18 14.03
C VAL A 204 6.35 -0.22 14.39
N ASP A 205 6.71 -1.47 14.09
CA ASP A 205 8.03 -2.04 14.34
C ASP A 205 8.44 -2.94 13.16
N GLY A 206 9.40 -2.46 12.36
CA GLY A 206 9.92 -3.16 11.19
C GLY A 206 10.66 -4.47 11.47
N HIS A 207 10.85 -4.86 12.74
CA HIS A 207 11.32 -6.21 13.10
C HIS A 207 10.20 -7.26 13.06
N PHE A 208 8.93 -6.84 13.06
CA PHE A 208 7.74 -7.71 13.13
C PHE A 208 7.83 -8.78 14.26
N PRO A 209 7.99 -8.35 15.53
CA PRO A 209 8.39 -9.24 16.63
C PRO A 209 7.32 -10.23 17.12
N ASN A 210 6.06 -10.07 16.69
CA ASN A 210 4.94 -10.89 17.16
C ASN A 210 4.64 -12.02 16.15
N HIS A 211 3.92 -11.70 15.10
CA HIS A 211 3.74 -12.52 13.91
C HIS A 211 3.97 -11.65 12.67
N HIS A 212 4.24 -12.28 11.53
CA HIS A 212 4.34 -11.51 10.28
C HIS A 212 2.99 -10.87 9.93
N PRO A 213 2.98 -9.63 9.40
CA PRO A 213 1.76 -8.96 8.98
C PRO A 213 1.32 -9.51 7.61
N ASP A 214 0.85 -10.77 7.61
CA ASP A 214 0.28 -11.43 6.44
C ASP A 214 -1.02 -12.17 6.81
N PRO A 215 -2.18 -11.52 6.67
CA PRO A 215 -3.47 -12.11 7.03
C PRO A 215 -3.93 -13.22 6.08
N ALA A 216 -3.17 -13.52 5.01
CA ALA A 216 -3.42 -14.66 4.14
C ALA A 216 -3.10 -16.01 4.81
N HIS A 217 -2.25 -16.00 5.83
CA HIS A 217 -1.84 -17.17 6.60
C HIS A 217 -2.65 -17.22 7.90
N LEU A 218 -3.42 -18.29 8.10
CA LEU A 218 -4.38 -18.41 9.20
C LEU A 218 -3.70 -18.42 10.59
N GLU A 219 -2.45 -18.88 10.66
CA GLU A 219 -1.62 -18.83 11.85
C GLU A 219 -1.39 -17.39 12.35
N ASN A 220 -1.34 -16.40 11.45
CA ASN A 220 -1.16 -14.99 11.80
C ASN A 220 -2.46 -14.34 12.31
N LEU A 221 -3.60 -15.05 12.25
CA LEU A 221 -4.89 -14.55 12.74
C LEU A 221 -5.26 -15.10 14.12
N GLN A 222 -4.42 -15.98 14.70
CA GLN A 222 -4.78 -16.70 15.91
C GLN A 222 -4.89 -15.79 17.15
N ASP A 223 -4.09 -14.73 17.24
CA ASP A 223 -4.22 -13.73 18.31
C ASP A 223 -5.53 -12.95 18.19
N LEU A 224 -5.90 -12.57 16.96
CA LEU A 224 -7.17 -11.90 16.68
C LEU A 224 -8.37 -12.81 17.01
N VAL A 225 -8.32 -14.10 16.64
CA VAL A 225 -9.35 -15.09 17.01
C VAL A 225 -9.45 -15.24 18.53
N ARG A 226 -8.33 -15.38 19.24
CA ARG A 226 -8.30 -15.46 20.72
C ARG A 226 -8.88 -14.21 21.36
N ASN A 227 -8.58 -13.03 20.80
CA ASN A 227 -9.12 -11.77 21.28
C ASN A 227 -10.64 -11.73 21.14
N LEU A 228 -11.19 -12.14 19.99
CA LEU A 228 -12.63 -12.17 19.76
C LEU A 228 -13.33 -13.17 20.68
N ALA A 229 -12.71 -14.32 20.96
CA ALA A 229 -13.28 -15.31 21.88
C ALA A 229 -13.33 -14.85 23.35
N SER A 230 -12.41 -13.97 23.77
CA SER A 230 -12.23 -13.59 25.19
C SER A 230 -12.74 -12.19 25.54
N THR A 231 -13.14 -11.40 24.55
CA THR A 231 -13.61 -10.01 24.73
C THR A 231 -15.04 -9.82 24.23
N ASN A 232 -15.54 -8.58 24.26
CA ASN A 232 -16.82 -8.20 23.67
C ASN A 232 -16.68 -7.61 22.26
N ASN A 233 -15.51 -7.71 21.63
CA ASN A 233 -15.33 -7.31 20.23
C ASN A 233 -16.22 -8.17 19.33
N GLU A 234 -16.85 -7.54 18.35
CA GLU A 234 -17.85 -8.12 17.44
C GLU A 234 -17.23 -8.58 16.11
N LEU A 235 -16.12 -7.96 15.73
CA LEU A 235 -15.43 -8.16 14.45
C LEU A 235 -13.93 -7.95 14.64
N GLY A 236 -13.11 -8.81 14.03
CA GLY A 236 -11.67 -8.65 13.93
C GLY A 236 -11.26 -8.24 12.52
N LEU A 237 -10.35 -7.27 12.44
CA LEU A 237 -9.76 -6.77 11.21
C LEU A 237 -8.24 -6.91 11.30
N ALA A 238 -7.62 -7.59 10.33
CA ALA A 238 -6.18 -7.76 10.27
C ALA A 238 -5.61 -7.11 9.01
N PHE A 239 -4.61 -6.24 9.13
CA PHE A 239 -3.94 -5.63 7.99
C PHE A 239 -2.62 -6.32 7.69
N ASP A 240 -2.24 -6.30 6.41
CA ASP A 240 -0.88 -6.68 6.03
C ASP A 240 0.13 -5.54 6.22
N GLY A 241 1.42 -5.83 6.00
CA GLY A 241 2.52 -4.95 6.41
C GLY A 241 2.47 -3.52 5.86
N ASP A 242 1.87 -3.33 4.69
CA ASP A 242 1.67 -2.03 4.03
C ASP A 242 0.20 -1.58 3.91
N ALA A 243 -0.70 -2.35 4.52
CA ALA A 243 -2.13 -2.08 4.69
C ALA A 243 -2.90 -1.87 3.38
N ASP A 244 -2.57 -2.62 2.33
CA ASP A 244 -3.40 -2.72 1.12
C ASP A 244 -4.28 -3.99 1.09
N ARG A 245 -4.12 -4.89 2.07
CA ARG A 245 -4.96 -6.07 2.26
C ARG A 245 -5.61 -6.10 3.64
N LEU A 246 -6.78 -6.74 3.69
CA LEU A 246 -7.61 -6.87 4.90
C LEU A 246 -8.04 -8.34 5.09
N GLY A 247 -7.66 -8.91 6.24
CA GLY A 247 -8.26 -10.12 6.81
C GLY A 247 -9.45 -9.76 7.70
N VAL A 248 -10.49 -10.59 7.67
CA VAL A 248 -11.71 -10.39 8.45
C VAL A 248 -12.03 -11.65 9.24
N VAL A 249 -12.24 -11.50 10.54
CA VAL A 249 -12.57 -12.59 11.48
C VAL A 249 -13.87 -12.24 12.20
N THR A 250 -14.83 -13.17 12.21
CA THR A 250 -16.12 -12.99 12.89
C THR A 250 -16.00 -13.24 14.40
N LYS A 251 -17.04 -12.88 15.15
CA LYS A 251 -17.12 -13.10 16.61
C LYS A 251 -16.82 -14.55 17.04
N ASP A 252 -17.32 -15.52 16.29
CA ASP A 252 -17.16 -16.95 16.52
C ASP A 252 -15.81 -17.50 16.03
N GLY A 253 -14.93 -16.64 15.50
CA GLY A 253 -13.58 -17.00 15.08
C GLY A 253 -13.47 -17.48 13.63
N GLU A 254 -14.55 -17.38 12.84
CA GLU A 254 -14.53 -17.75 11.43
C GLU A 254 -13.81 -16.70 10.58
N VAL A 255 -12.86 -17.15 9.76
CA VAL A 255 -12.17 -16.28 8.81
C VAL A 255 -13.00 -16.12 7.55
N ILE A 256 -13.31 -14.87 7.19
CA ILE A 256 -14.04 -14.53 5.98
C ILE A 256 -13.05 -14.22 4.86
N PHE A 257 -12.84 -15.19 3.99
CA PHE A 257 -11.96 -15.04 2.83
C PHE A 257 -12.43 -13.92 1.88
N PRO A 258 -11.51 -13.27 1.13
CA PRO A 258 -11.81 -12.09 0.32
C PRO A 258 -12.89 -12.28 -0.75
N ASP A 259 -13.05 -13.49 -1.29
CA ASP A 259 -14.10 -13.79 -2.27
C ASP A 259 -15.50 -13.73 -1.64
N ARG A 260 -15.67 -14.15 -0.38
CA ARG A 260 -16.91 -13.98 0.40
C ARG A 260 -17.12 -12.53 0.83
N GLN A 261 -16.05 -11.79 1.15
CA GLN A 261 -16.15 -10.34 1.38
C GLN A 261 -16.64 -9.63 0.11
N MET A 262 -16.10 -9.99 -1.06
CA MET A 262 -16.51 -9.47 -2.36
C MET A 262 -17.98 -9.72 -2.65
N MET A 263 -18.55 -10.86 -2.24
CA MET A 263 -20.00 -11.10 -2.35
C MET A 263 -20.80 -10.04 -1.58
N LEU A 264 -20.41 -9.71 -0.35
CA LEU A 264 -21.09 -8.67 0.43
C LEU A 264 -20.97 -7.29 -0.25
N PHE A 265 -19.76 -6.92 -0.68
CA PHE A 265 -19.52 -5.65 -1.38
C PHE A 265 -20.28 -5.56 -2.71
N ALA A 266 -20.26 -6.63 -3.52
CA ALA A 266 -20.97 -6.69 -4.79
C ALA A 266 -22.47 -6.47 -4.62
N LYS A 267 -23.09 -7.12 -3.62
CA LYS A 267 -24.52 -6.95 -3.33
C LYS A 267 -24.84 -5.48 -3.02
N ASP A 268 -24.04 -4.86 -2.18
CA ASP A 268 -24.23 -3.47 -1.78
C ASP A 268 -24.03 -2.49 -2.95
N VAL A 269 -22.90 -2.61 -3.68
CA VAL A 269 -22.58 -1.75 -4.82
C VAL A 269 -23.61 -1.89 -5.95
N LEU A 270 -24.01 -3.12 -6.32
CA LEU A 270 -24.98 -3.36 -7.40
C LEU A 270 -26.39 -2.88 -7.05
N SER A 271 -26.75 -2.82 -5.76
CA SER A 271 -28.04 -2.24 -5.34
C SER A 271 -28.19 -0.77 -5.76
N ARG A 272 -27.08 -0.03 -5.81
CA ARG A 272 -27.00 1.37 -6.26
C ARG A 272 -26.52 1.52 -7.69
N ASN A 273 -25.91 0.47 -8.26
CA ASN A 273 -25.39 0.42 -9.62
C ASN A 273 -25.87 -0.85 -10.35
N PRO A 274 -27.16 -0.96 -10.73
CA PRO A 274 -27.73 -2.24 -11.20
C PRO A 274 -27.11 -2.83 -12.47
N LYS A 275 -26.37 -2.02 -13.24
CA LYS A 275 -25.65 -2.44 -14.46
C LYS A 275 -24.13 -2.48 -14.27
N GLY A 276 -23.65 -2.30 -13.04
CA GLY A 276 -22.23 -2.34 -12.71
C GLY A 276 -21.63 -3.71 -13.00
N GLN A 277 -20.34 -3.73 -13.30
CA GLN A 277 -19.57 -4.96 -13.43
C GLN A 277 -18.72 -5.15 -12.18
N ILE A 278 -18.61 -6.40 -11.73
CA ILE A 278 -17.75 -6.79 -10.61
C ILE A 278 -16.60 -7.62 -11.17
N ILE A 279 -15.36 -7.20 -10.88
CA ILE A 279 -14.14 -7.87 -11.33
C ILE A 279 -13.59 -8.70 -10.16
N TYR A 280 -13.20 -9.94 -10.45
CA TYR A 280 -12.58 -10.86 -9.51
C TYR A 280 -11.64 -11.81 -10.26
N ASP A 281 -10.68 -12.41 -9.57
CA ASP A 281 -9.70 -13.29 -10.20
C ASP A 281 -10.16 -14.75 -10.27
N VAL A 282 -9.42 -15.57 -11.00
CA VAL A 282 -9.76 -16.99 -11.24
C VAL A 282 -9.67 -17.86 -9.98
N LYS A 283 -9.11 -17.36 -8.87
CA LYS A 283 -9.05 -18.07 -7.59
C LYS A 283 -10.32 -17.92 -6.76
N CYS A 284 -11.19 -16.96 -7.08
CA CYS A 284 -12.42 -16.73 -6.34
C CYS A 284 -13.43 -17.89 -6.50
N THR A 285 -14.28 -18.08 -5.49
CA THR A 285 -15.35 -19.09 -5.51
C THR A 285 -16.28 -18.97 -6.73
N ARG A 286 -16.70 -20.12 -7.27
CA ARG A 286 -17.74 -20.20 -8.31
C ARG A 286 -19.07 -19.54 -7.89
N ASN A 287 -19.30 -19.41 -6.58
CA ASN A 287 -20.51 -18.84 -6.01
C ASN A 287 -20.60 -17.31 -6.23
N LEU A 288 -19.49 -16.64 -6.54
CA LEU A 288 -19.48 -15.19 -6.79
C LEU A 288 -20.13 -14.83 -8.13
N ALA A 289 -19.97 -15.66 -9.17
CA ALA A 289 -20.51 -15.41 -10.50
C ALA A 289 -22.05 -15.30 -10.60
N PRO A 290 -22.85 -16.13 -9.90
CA PRO A 290 -24.30 -15.95 -9.82
C PRO A 290 -24.75 -14.96 -8.74
N TRP A 291 -23.86 -14.50 -7.86
CA TRP A 291 -24.24 -13.66 -6.72
C TRP A 291 -24.58 -12.22 -7.13
N GLY A 292 -25.68 -11.68 -6.61
CA GLY A 292 -26.08 -10.28 -6.87
C GLY A 292 -26.54 -9.99 -8.31
N LYS A 293 -26.83 -11.04 -9.09
CA LYS A 293 -27.65 -10.95 -10.31
C LYS A 293 -29.14 -10.98 -9.97
#